data_AF-A0A6J2V2U1-F1
#
_entry.id   AF-A0A6J2V2U1-F1
#
_cell.length_a   1.000
_cell.length_b   1.000
_cell.length_c   1.000
_cell.angle_alpha   90.00
_cell.angle_beta   90.00
_cell.angle_gamma   90.00
#
_symmetry.space_group_name_H-M   'P 1'
#
loop_
_entity.id
_entity.type
_entity.pdbx_description
1 polymer ?
#
loop_
_entity_poly.entity_id
_entity_poly.type
_entity_poly.pdbx_seq_one_letter_code
_entity_poly.pdbx_strand_id
1 'polypeptide(L)'
;MRPVTMSATMGCSYPPVFVMDAGGRQYLQPVSRADPALVPCWNFPPARSHSRRGSCGGLNAAVASVLVMVLLLVFAALGFGAYQIFQLQNEVLQLKQYVCVFELILIWCLFSQQENAQNKSPEKLIDLRRPDAERAQRGQVAAHLIGGRGKSGDSLVWGPRVGRAFTSGVVYRNNGLLVNETGLYFVYSRVEFLDNHCSPRDHLVHSVHMRRTDGHPLTLMEDHREGFCVVGKEQVWTSGSGLGSVQKLQKHDFVYVSVSDPAKLSHNFQSNYFGLYKID
;
A
#
# COMPACT_ATOMS: atom_id res chain seq x y z
N MET A 1 12.09 65.11 41.09
CA MET A 1 11.35 65.76 40.00
C MET A 1 11.87 65.23 38.67
N ARG A 2 10.98 64.83 37.74
CA ARG A 2 11.24 64.49 36.31
C ARG A 2 11.90 65.68 35.56
N PRO A 3 12.45 65.59 34.32
CA PRO A 3 12.13 64.71 33.16
C PRO A 3 13.38 64.16 32.36
N VAL A 4 13.30 63.10 31.55
CA VAL A 4 12.94 62.94 30.11
C VAL A 4 13.57 63.96 29.14
N THR A 5 14.38 63.51 28.17
CA THR A 5 14.16 63.70 26.70
C THR A 5 15.18 62.96 25.80
N MET A 6 14.66 62.49 24.66
CA MET A 6 15.37 61.98 23.49
C MET A 6 15.76 63.11 22.52
N SER A 7 16.70 62.81 21.61
CA SER A 7 16.73 63.21 20.18
C SER A 7 17.91 64.07 19.68
N ALA A 8 18.24 63.81 18.40
CA ALA A 8 18.90 64.63 17.36
C ALA A 8 20.26 64.06 16.87
N THR A 9 20.32 63.29 15.78
CA THR A 9 20.35 63.65 14.33
C THR A 9 21.68 64.18 13.78
N MET A 10 22.19 63.44 12.80
CA MET A 10 22.88 63.84 11.56
C MET A 10 24.12 64.75 11.65
N GLY A 11 25.26 64.18 11.25
CA GLY A 11 26.39 64.92 10.68
C GLY A 11 26.83 64.29 9.37
N CYS A 12 26.33 64.81 8.24
CA CYS A 12 26.97 64.61 6.93
C CYS A 12 27.96 65.75 6.70
N SER A 13 29.23 65.42 6.46
CA SER A 13 30.23 66.38 5.97
C SER A 13 30.76 65.89 4.62
N TYR A 14 30.49 66.69 3.59
CA TYR A 14 31.08 66.56 2.25
C TYR A 14 32.54 67.01 2.26
N PRO A 15 33.46 66.38 1.50
CA PRO A 15 34.79 66.89 1.30
C PRO A 15 34.86 67.87 0.10
N PRO A 16 35.90 68.72 0.06
CA PRO A 16 35.91 69.93 -0.78
C PRO A 16 36.33 69.69 -2.23
N VAL A 17 35.82 70.58 -3.08
CA VAL A 17 36.18 70.78 -4.49
C VAL A 17 37.57 71.43 -4.55
N PHE A 18 38.49 70.85 -5.34
CA PHE A 18 39.78 71.46 -5.63
C PHE A 18 39.80 72.10 -7.01
N VAL A 19 40.14 73.38 -7.00
CA VAL A 19 40.35 74.26 -8.15
C VAL A 19 41.76 74.02 -8.70
N MET A 20 41.87 74.00 -10.02
CA MET A 20 43.10 73.80 -10.78
C MET A 20 43.73 75.16 -11.11
N ASP A 21 45.04 75.34 -10.90
CA ASP A 21 45.81 76.35 -11.65
C ASP A 21 47.30 75.98 -11.77
N ALA A 22 47.91 76.55 -12.80
CA ALA A 22 49.10 76.11 -13.50
C ALA A 22 50.40 76.87 -13.14
N GLY A 23 51.54 76.32 -13.60
CA GLY A 23 52.84 76.98 -13.70
C GLY A 23 53.85 76.55 -12.64
N GLY A 24 55.14 76.34 -12.90
CA GLY A 24 55.92 76.42 -14.12
C GLY A 24 57.42 76.18 -13.83
N ARG A 25 58.12 75.68 -14.85
CA ARG A 25 59.55 75.83 -15.21
C ARG A 25 60.71 75.18 -14.41
N GLN A 26 61.49 74.43 -15.24
CA GLN A 26 62.97 74.34 -15.38
C GLN A 26 63.73 73.62 -14.26
N TYR A 27 64.59 72.63 -14.52
CA TYR A 27 65.76 72.70 -15.41
C TYR A 27 66.22 71.30 -15.93
N LEU A 28 66.69 71.31 -17.19
CA LEU A 28 67.75 70.47 -17.80
C LEU A 28 67.46 69.03 -18.29
N GLN A 29 67.32 68.94 -19.62
CA GLN A 29 67.64 67.85 -20.55
C GLN A 29 69.17 67.52 -20.57
N PRO A 30 69.70 66.59 -21.42
CA PRO A 30 69.10 65.57 -22.30
C PRO A 30 69.80 64.17 -22.13
N VAL A 31 69.48 63.04 -22.77
CA VAL A 31 69.76 62.66 -24.19
C VAL A 31 69.35 61.18 -24.37
N SER A 32 68.50 60.85 -25.35
CA SER A 32 68.72 59.80 -26.38
C SER A 32 67.44 59.20 -26.99
N ARG A 33 67.23 59.53 -28.28
CA ARG A 33 66.73 58.69 -29.41
C ARG A 33 65.31 58.06 -29.40
N ALA A 34 64.44 58.71 -30.19
CA ALA A 34 63.69 58.23 -31.37
C ALA A 34 62.99 56.83 -31.37
N ASP A 35 61.68 56.86 -31.62
CA ASP A 35 60.72 55.76 -31.85
C ASP A 35 61.02 54.89 -33.12
N PRO A 36 60.32 53.74 -33.31
CA PRO A 36 58.98 53.78 -33.91
C PRO A 36 57.92 52.85 -33.27
N ALA A 37 56.67 53.23 -33.55
CA ALA A 37 55.39 52.70 -33.07
C ALA A 37 55.09 51.22 -33.39
N LEU A 38 54.51 50.50 -32.42
CA LEU A 38 53.61 49.36 -32.66
C LEU A 38 52.54 49.22 -31.55
N VAL A 39 51.29 49.52 -31.92
CA VAL A 39 49.98 48.94 -31.54
C VAL A 39 49.58 48.84 -30.04
N PRO A 40 48.37 49.30 -29.63
CA PRO A 40 47.92 49.23 -28.23
C PRO A 40 47.38 47.84 -27.87
N CYS A 41 48.07 47.13 -26.98
CA CYS A 41 47.55 45.92 -26.32
C CYS A 41 46.92 46.29 -24.98
N TRP A 42 45.62 46.00 -24.83
CA TRP A 42 44.85 46.20 -23.61
C TRP A 42 45.34 45.28 -22.49
N ASN A 43 46.03 45.85 -21.49
CA ASN A 43 46.30 45.18 -20.21
C ASN A 43 45.41 45.81 -19.13
N PHE A 44 44.36 45.09 -18.75
CA PHE A 44 43.59 45.38 -17.55
C PHE A 44 44.46 45.11 -16.30
N PRO A 45 44.43 45.98 -15.27
CA PRO A 45 45.10 45.70 -14.00
C PRO A 45 44.38 44.56 -13.26
N PRO A 46 45.09 43.71 -12.50
CA PRO A 46 44.48 42.58 -11.81
C PRO A 46 43.57 43.06 -10.68
N ALA A 47 42.35 42.50 -10.63
CA ALA A 47 41.41 42.67 -9.54
C ALA A 47 42.00 42.10 -8.24
N ARG A 48 42.51 42.97 -7.37
CA ARG A 48 42.85 42.61 -5.99
C ARG A 48 41.57 42.59 -5.15
N SER A 49 40.96 41.42 -5.02
CA SER A 49 39.92 41.18 -4.01
C SER A 49 40.59 41.05 -2.64
N HIS A 50 40.62 42.14 -1.88
CA HIS A 50 40.99 42.10 -0.47
C HIS A 50 39.83 41.43 0.30
N SER A 51 39.84 40.09 0.40
CA SER A 51 39.00 39.41 1.40
C SER A 51 39.65 39.61 2.76
N ARG A 52 39.18 40.64 3.48
CA ARG A 52 39.50 40.83 4.90
C ARG A 52 38.80 39.70 5.67
N ARG A 53 39.46 38.56 5.77
CA ARG A 53 39.05 37.45 6.64
C ARG A 53 39.23 37.92 8.08
N GLY A 54 38.13 38.39 8.67
CA GLY A 54 38.04 38.64 10.11
C GLY A 54 38.23 37.33 10.85
N SER A 55 39.47 37.02 11.20
CA SER A 55 39.78 36.02 12.22
C SER A 55 39.47 36.65 13.57
N CYS A 56 38.27 36.37 14.10
CA CYS A 56 37.96 36.55 15.52
C CYS A 56 36.76 35.67 15.88
N GLY A 57 36.99 34.59 16.64
CA GLY A 57 35.95 33.68 17.15
C GLY A 57 36.18 32.17 16.97
N GLY A 58 37.42 31.70 16.77
CA GLY A 58 37.71 30.32 16.34
C GLY A 58 37.38 29.20 17.34
N LEU A 59 37.44 29.43 18.66
CA LEU A 59 37.13 28.38 19.64
C LEU A 59 35.64 28.30 19.97
N ASN A 60 34.97 29.43 20.20
CA ASN A 60 33.56 29.42 20.60
C ASN A 60 32.64 28.97 19.47
N ALA A 61 32.95 29.29 18.21
CA ALA A 61 32.17 28.83 17.06
C ALA A 61 32.39 27.34 16.78
N ALA A 62 33.62 26.83 16.93
CA ALA A 62 33.90 25.40 16.80
C ALA A 62 33.27 24.58 17.92
N VAL A 63 33.36 25.04 19.18
CA VAL A 63 32.71 24.42 20.33
C VAL A 63 31.18 24.46 20.18
N ALA A 64 30.61 25.59 19.74
CA ALA A 64 29.18 25.70 19.44
C ALA A 64 28.76 24.73 18.31
N SER A 65 29.57 24.60 17.26
CA SER A 65 29.31 23.66 16.17
C SER A 65 29.34 22.20 16.65
N VAL A 66 30.30 21.83 17.48
CA VAL A 66 30.38 20.48 18.08
C VAL A 66 29.17 20.21 18.97
N LEU A 67 28.76 21.18 19.81
CA LEU A 67 27.57 21.04 20.65
C LEU A 67 26.29 20.85 19.82
N VAL A 68 26.13 21.60 18.72
CA VAL A 68 24.99 21.44 17.81
C VAL A 68 25.01 20.05 17.17
N MET A 69 26.16 19.55 16.73
CA MET A 69 26.27 18.20 16.15
C MET A 69 25.91 17.12 17.16
N VAL A 70 26.38 17.22 18.40
CA VAL A 70 26.03 16.28 19.47
C VAL A 70 24.52 16.31 19.75
N LEU A 71 23.90 17.50 19.81
CA LEU A 71 22.46 17.63 19.99
C LEU A 71 21.68 16.96 18.84
N LEU A 72 22.10 17.18 17.58
CA LEU A 72 21.46 16.55 16.43
C LEU A 72 21.54 15.01 16.49
N LEU A 73 22.68 14.46 16.91
CA LEU A 73 22.84 13.02 17.09
C LEU A 73 21.92 12.47 18.19
N VAL A 74 21.79 13.19 19.32
CA VAL A 74 20.88 12.81 20.40
C VAL A 74 19.44 12.83 19.91
N PHE A 75 19.01 13.89 19.22
CA PHE A 75 17.64 13.97 18.67
C PHE A 75 17.38 12.92 17.59
N ALA A 76 18.35 12.60 16.74
CA ALA A 76 18.23 11.52 15.77
C ALA A 76 18.06 10.16 16.44
N ALA A 77 18.85 9.87 17.47
CA ALA A 77 18.75 8.62 18.24
C ALA A 77 17.40 8.52 18.98
N LEU A 78 16.95 9.60 19.62
CA LEU A 78 15.64 9.65 20.28
C LEU A 78 14.49 9.52 19.27
N GLY A 79 14.59 10.17 18.12
CA GLY A 79 13.61 10.10 17.04
C GLY A 79 13.51 8.71 16.43
N PHE A 80 14.66 8.04 16.22
CA PHE A 80 14.69 6.67 15.73
C PHE A 80 14.12 5.68 16.75
N GLY A 81 14.43 5.85 18.03
CA GLY A 81 13.83 5.07 19.12
C GLY A 81 12.32 5.26 19.21
N ALA A 82 11.83 6.51 19.15
CA ALA A 82 10.40 6.81 19.14
C ALA A 82 9.70 6.24 17.90
N TYR A 83 10.35 6.28 16.73
CA TYR A 83 9.84 5.69 15.50
C TYR A 83 9.71 4.17 15.60
N GLN A 84 10.72 3.48 16.14
CA GLN A 84 10.65 2.04 16.39
C GLN A 84 9.53 1.68 17.38
N ILE A 85 9.40 2.45 18.47
CA ILE A 85 8.33 2.24 19.46
C ILE A 85 6.96 2.47 18.81
N PHE A 86 6.80 3.50 17.99
CA PHE A 86 5.55 3.78 17.29
C PHE A 86 5.19 2.67 16.29
N GLN A 87 6.16 2.16 15.53
CA GLN A 87 5.95 1.03 14.62
C GLN A 87 5.51 -0.23 15.38
N LEU A 88 6.21 -0.56 16.48
CA LEU A 88 5.84 -1.70 17.33
C LEU A 88 4.47 -1.52 17.99
N GLN A 89 4.12 -0.31 18.43
CA GLN A 89 2.79 -0.01 18.98
C GLN A 89 1.68 -0.16 17.93
N ASN A 90 1.95 0.23 16.68
CA ASN A 90 1.02 0.10 15.57
C ASN A 90 0.73 -1.38 15.25
N GLU A 91 1.75 -2.24 15.29
CA GLU A 91 1.58 -3.70 15.12
C GLU A 91 0.86 -4.35 16.31
N VAL A 92 1.14 -3.93 17.55
CA VAL A 92 0.46 -4.44 18.76
C VAL A 92 -1.02 -4.03 18.82
N LEU A 93 -1.37 -2.84 18.32
CA LEU A 93 -2.77 -2.40 18.21
C LEU A 93 -3.57 -3.27 17.24
N GLN A 94 -2.98 -3.66 16.11
CA GLN A 94 -3.62 -4.61 15.19
C GLN A 94 -3.80 -5.98 15.85
N LEU A 95 -2.76 -6.53 16.49
CA LEU A 95 -2.85 -7.82 17.17
C LEU A 95 -3.88 -7.83 18.31
N LYS A 96 -3.99 -6.76 19.10
CA LYS A 96 -5.05 -6.64 20.14
C LYS A 96 -6.46 -6.62 19.53
N GLN A 97 -6.64 -5.99 18.37
CA GLN A 97 -7.92 -6.02 17.66
C GLN A 97 -8.25 -7.44 17.16
N TYR A 98 -7.26 -8.17 16.66
CA TYR A 98 -7.43 -9.59 16.27
C TYR A 98 -7.77 -10.48 17.48
N VAL A 99 -7.13 -10.29 18.63
CA VAL A 99 -7.40 -11.07 19.85
C VAL A 99 -8.76 -10.71 20.47
N CYS A 100 -9.13 -9.43 20.54
CA CYS A 100 -10.45 -9.00 21.03
C CYS A 100 -11.61 -9.52 20.17
N VAL A 101 -11.43 -9.54 18.84
CA VAL A 101 -12.44 -10.09 17.92
C VAL A 101 -12.54 -11.61 18.09
N PHE A 102 -11.44 -12.32 18.31
CA PHE A 102 -11.44 -13.76 18.49
C PHE A 102 -12.11 -14.20 19.80
N GLU A 103 -11.84 -13.51 20.92
CA GLU A 103 -12.49 -13.77 22.21
C GLU A 103 -14.00 -13.48 22.15
N LEU A 104 -14.42 -12.38 21.52
CA LEU A 104 -15.84 -12.07 21.34
C LEU A 104 -16.55 -13.09 20.42
N ILE A 105 -15.88 -13.59 19.38
CA ILE A 105 -16.40 -14.65 18.51
C ILE A 105 -16.51 -15.98 19.26
N LEU A 106 -15.52 -16.34 20.09
CA LEU A 106 -15.58 -17.55 20.92
C LEU A 106 -16.71 -17.47 21.95
N ILE A 107 -16.89 -16.32 22.61
CA ILE A 107 -17.99 -16.09 23.54
C ILE A 107 -19.33 -16.15 22.80
N TRP A 108 -19.46 -15.54 21.63
CA TRP A 108 -20.69 -15.59 20.83
C TRP A 108 -20.99 -17.00 20.31
N CYS A 109 -19.97 -17.77 19.91
CA CYS A 109 -20.12 -19.17 19.53
C CYS A 109 -20.57 -20.04 20.72
N LEU A 110 -20.01 -19.84 21.91
CA LEU A 110 -20.41 -20.54 23.13
C LEU A 110 -21.85 -20.20 23.55
N PHE A 111 -22.27 -18.94 23.42
CA PHE A 111 -23.65 -18.52 23.73
C PHE A 111 -24.67 -18.99 22.67
N SER A 112 -24.31 -19.02 21.37
CA SER A 112 -25.22 -19.47 20.30
C SER A 112 -25.54 -20.97 20.32
N GLN A 113 -24.68 -21.77 20.95
CA GLN A 113 -24.89 -23.22 21.09
C GLN A 113 -25.92 -23.55 22.19
N GLN A 114 -26.05 -22.70 23.21
CA GLN A 114 -26.99 -22.88 24.32
C GLN A 114 -28.44 -22.51 23.95
N GLU A 115 -28.65 -21.53 23.06
CA GLU A 115 -29.99 -20.99 22.77
C GLU A 115 -30.83 -21.87 21.80
N ASN A 116 -30.18 -22.72 21.00
CA ASN A 116 -30.87 -23.56 19.99
C ASN A 116 -31.54 -24.82 20.56
N ALA A 117 -31.37 -25.13 21.85
CA ALA A 117 -31.93 -26.35 22.45
C ALA A 117 -33.27 -26.17 23.16
N GLN A 118 -33.75 -24.94 23.44
CA GLN A 118 -34.81 -24.78 24.45
C GLN A 118 -36.08 -24.00 24.08
N ASN A 119 -36.21 -23.31 22.94
CA ASN A 119 -37.44 -22.53 22.68
C ASN A 119 -38.26 -23.04 21.48
N LYS A 120 -39.10 -24.05 21.77
CA LYS A 120 -40.32 -24.39 21.01
C LYS A 120 -41.53 -23.77 21.72
N SER A 121 -42.04 -22.65 21.22
CA SER A 121 -43.48 -22.33 21.03
C SER A 121 -43.72 -20.81 20.87
N PRO A 122 -44.81 -20.39 20.20
CA PRO A 122 -44.95 -19.05 19.62
C PRO A 122 -45.79 -18.11 20.49
N GLU A 123 -45.48 -16.80 20.50
CA GLU A 123 -46.48 -15.71 20.59
C GLU A 123 -45.87 -14.29 20.45
N LYS A 124 -46.18 -13.67 19.31
CA LYS A 124 -46.72 -12.29 19.13
C LYS A 124 -46.19 -11.13 20.00
N LEU A 125 -45.43 -10.22 19.38
CA LEU A 125 -45.35 -8.76 19.60
C LEU A 125 -44.54 -8.16 18.43
N ILE A 126 -45.17 -7.87 17.29
CA ILE A 126 -45.61 -6.56 16.81
C ILE A 126 -44.48 -5.51 16.71
N ASP A 127 -44.06 -5.33 15.44
CA ASP A 127 -43.79 -4.07 14.75
C ASP A 127 -42.49 -3.30 15.01
N LEU A 128 -41.42 -3.76 14.36
CA LEU A 128 -40.61 -2.98 13.41
C LEU A 128 -39.69 -3.96 12.64
N ARG A 129 -40.29 -5.01 12.07
CA ARG A 129 -39.58 -5.93 11.17
C ARG A 129 -39.54 -5.24 9.81
N ARG A 130 -38.39 -4.68 9.41
CA ARG A 130 -38.13 -4.33 8.00
C ARG A 130 -38.47 -5.57 7.17
N PRO A 131 -39.56 -5.57 6.38
CA PRO A 131 -39.96 -6.74 5.61
C PRO A 131 -39.04 -7.00 4.40
N ASP A 132 -38.09 -6.11 4.15
CA ASP A 132 -37.38 -6.05 2.87
C ASP A 132 -36.17 -7.00 2.80
N ALA A 133 -35.55 -7.34 3.94
CA ALA A 133 -34.37 -8.23 3.94
C ALA A 133 -34.74 -9.71 3.77
N GLU A 134 -35.84 -10.17 4.38
CA GLU A 134 -36.29 -11.57 4.26
C GLU A 134 -37.07 -11.83 2.96
N ARG A 135 -37.75 -10.81 2.42
CA ARG A 135 -38.53 -10.95 1.18
C ARG A 135 -37.65 -10.86 -0.07
N ALA A 136 -36.54 -10.13 -0.02
CA ALA A 136 -35.54 -10.10 -1.10
C ALA A 136 -34.75 -11.42 -1.21
N GLN A 137 -34.47 -12.10 -0.08
CA GLN A 137 -33.71 -13.36 -0.09
C GLN A 137 -34.48 -14.55 -0.64
N ARG A 138 -35.82 -14.55 -0.58
CA ARG A 138 -36.63 -15.69 -1.05
C ARG A 138 -36.77 -15.79 -2.58
N GLY A 139 -36.29 -14.79 -3.34
CA GLY A 139 -36.36 -14.79 -4.81
C GLY A 139 -35.00 -14.78 -5.53
N GLN A 140 -33.91 -14.42 -4.84
CA GLN A 140 -32.61 -14.29 -5.50
C GLN A 140 -31.86 -15.62 -5.51
N VAL A 141 -31.62 -16.14 -6.72
CA VAL A 141 -30.81 -17.34 -6.95
C VAL A 141 -29.34 -16.95 -7.03
N ALA A 142 -28.60 -17.15 -5.95
CA ALA A 142 -27.19 -16.79 -5.83
C ALA A 142 -26.46 -17.64 -4.79
N ALA A 143 -25.17 -17.83 -4.98
CA ALA A 143 -24.28 -18.44 -4.01
C ALA A 143 -22.92 -17.75 -4.03
N HIS A 144 -22.34 -17.62 -2.85
CA HIS A 144 -20.97 -17.19 -2.64
C HIS A 144 -20.34 -18.14 -1.63
N LEU A 145 -19.29 -18.83 -2.02
CA LEU A 145 -18.56 -19.78 -1.21
C LEU A 145 -17.17 -19.23 -0.93
N ILE A 146 -16.69 -19.44 0.29
CA ILE A 146 -15.33 -19.08 0.69
C ILE A 146 -14.50 -20.34 0.77
N GLY A 147 -13.34 -20.32 0.12
CA GLY A 147 -12.50 -21.51 -0.07
C GLY A 147 -11.24 -21.50 0.76
N GLY A 148 -10.69 -22.68 0.97
CA GLY A 148 -9.37 -22.85 1.54
C GLY A 148 -8.83 -24.26 1.30
N ARG A 149 -7.67 -24.52 1.87
CA ARG A 149 -7.05 -25.83 1.85
C ARG A 149 -7.82 -26.81 2.76
N GLY A 150 -8.12 -28.00 2.23
CA GLY A 150 -8.75 -29.08 2.98
C GLY A 150 -7.84 -29.64 4.08
N LYS A 151 -8.41 -30.48 4.96
CA LYS A 151 -7.69 -31.05 6.12
C LYS A 151 -6.44 -31.84 5.73
N SER A 152 -6.45 -32.52 4.57
CA SER A 152 -5.31 -33.29 4.06
C SER A 152 -4.27 -32.44 3.33
N GLY A 153 -4.53 -31.16 3.05
CA GLY A 153 -3.63 -30.33 2.22
C GLY A 153 -3.91 -30.41 0.72
N ASP A 154 -4.35 -31.57 0.23
CA ASP A 154 -4.35 -31.89 -1.20
C ASP A 154 -5.65 -31.54 -1.95
N SER A 155 -6.61 -30.91 -1.27
CA SER A 155 -7.92 -30.61 -1.86
C SER A 155 -8.36 -29.19 -1.57
N LEU A 156 -8.89 -28.50 -2.58
CA LEU A 156 -9.63 -27.25 -2.41
C LEU A 156 -11.00 -27.57 -1.81
N VAL A 157 -11.37 -26.93 -0.69
CA VAL A 157 -12.66 -27.13 -0.03
C VAL A 157 -13.38 -25.80 0.12
N TRP A 158 -14.67 -25.80 -0.20
CA TRP A 158 -15.54 -24.64 -0.10
C TRP A 158 -16.41 -24.66 1.16
N GLY A 159 -16.44 -23.56 1.90
CA GLY A 159 -17.32 -23.32 3.04
C GLY A 159 -18.57 -22.54 2.64
N PRO A 160 -19.78 -23.13 2.66
CA PRO A 160 -21.02 -22.47 2.24
C PRO A 160 -21.65 -21.55 3.30
N ARG A 161 -21.16 -21.62 4.55
CA ARG A 161 -21.71 -20.88 5.71
C ARG A 161 -20.60 -20.24 6.57
N VAL A 162 -19.41 -20.08 6.01
CA VAL A 162 -18.25 -19.51 6.70
C VAL A 162 -18.13 -18.04 6.33
N GLY A 163 -17.98 -17.15 7.33
CA GLY A 163 -17.81 -15.72 7.09
C GLY A 163 -18.97 -15.11 6.29
N ARG A 164 -18.67 -14.56 5.11
CA ARG A 164 -19.65 -13.95 4.20
C ARG A 164 -20.21 -14.92 3.16
N ALA A 165 -19.95 -16.21 3.29
CA ALA A 165 -20.47 -17.23 2.39
C ALA A 165 -21.97 -17.48 2.62
N PHE A 166 -22.69 -17.71 1.54
CA PHE A 166 -24.12 -18.04 1.55
C PHE A 166 -24.53 -18.84 0.31
N THR A 167 -25.68 -19.49 0.41
CA THR A 167 -26.36 -20.14 -0.72
C THR A 167 -27.85 -19.82 -0.65
N SER A 168 -28.43 -19.36 -1.75
CA SER A 168 -29.85 -19.04 -1.90
C SER A 168 -30.34 -19.52 -3.27
N GLY A 169 -31.37 -20.37 -3.31
CA GLY A 169 -31.86 -20.94 -4.57
C GLY A 169 -30.90 -21.91 -5.28
N VAL A 170 -29.69 -22.15 -4.74
CA VAL A 170 -28.65 -23.02 -5.28
C VAL A 170 -28.20 -23.99 -4.18
N VAL A 171 -27.93 -25.24 -4.52
CA VAL A 171 -27.53 -26.26 -3.53
C VAL A 171 -26.02 -26.48 -3.58
N TYR A 172 -25.32 -26.30 -2.47
CA TYR A 172 -23.94 -26.74 -2.33
C TYR A 172 -23.89 -28.23 -1.99
N ARG A 173 -23.18 -29.04 -2.79
CA ARG A 173 -22.99 -30.48 -2.59
C ARG A 173 -21.68 -30.93 -3.22
N ASN A 174 -20.98 -31.90 -2.63
CA ASN A 174 -19.78 -32.52 -3.22
C ASN A 174 -18.75 -31.50 -3.75
N ASN A 175 -18.50 -30.43 -3.00
CA ASN A 175 -17.55 -29.37 -3.37
C ASN A 175 -17.89 -28.57 -4.64
N GLY A 176 -19.17 -28.47 -4.99
CA GLY A 176 -19.65 -27.62 -6.07
C GLY A 176 -21.08 -27.13 -5.85
N LEU A 177 -21.58 -26.39 -6.83
CA LEU A 177 -22.90 -25.77 -6.85
C LEU A 177 -23.80 -26.50 -7.84
N LEU A 178 -24.91 -27.04 -7.34
CA LEU A 178 -25.97 -27.63 -8.13
C LEU A 178 -27.03 -26.57 -8.42
N VAL A 179 -27.25 -26.30 -9.70
CA VAL A 179 -28.21 -25.32 -10.18
C VAL A 179 -29.64 -25.88 -10.06
N ASN A 180 -30.55 -25.15 -9.43
CA ASN A 180 -31.96 -25.58 -9.30
C ASN A 180 -32.89 -25.00 -10.37
N GLU A 181 -32.47 -23.94 -11.05
CA GLU A 181 -33.28 -23.23 -12.05
C GLU A 181 -32.48 -23.00 -13.33
N THR A 182 -33.07 -23.28 -14.49
CA THR A 182 -32.46 -22.95 -15.78
C THR A 182 -32.45 -21.42 -15.96
N GLY A 183 -31.32 -20.87 -16.43
CA GLY A 183 -31.19 -19.43 -16.65
C GLY A 183 -29.80 -19.01 -17.12
N LEU A 184 -29.61 -17.70 -17.29
CA LEU A 184 -28.29 -17.11 -17.44
C LEU A 184 -27.71 -16.78 -16.06
N TYR A 185 -26.49 -17.23 -15.84
CA TYR A 185 -25.77 -17.06 -14.59
C TYR A 185 -24.45 -16.36 -14.85
N PHE A 186 -24.10 -15.40 -14.01
CA PHE A 186 -22.72 -14.96 -13.91
C PHE A 186 -22.00 -15.90 -12.94
N VAL A 187 -21.03 -16.65 -13.44
CA VAL A 187 -20.20 -17.57 -12.64
C VAL A 187 -18.84 -16.94 -12.45
N TYR A 188 -18.32 -16.95 -11.22
CA TYR A 188 -17.02 -16.37 -10.90
C TYR A 188 -16.25 -17.20 -9.89
N SER A 189 -14.92 -17.16 -9.99
CA SER A 189 -14.01 -17.81 -9.05
C SER A 189 -12.74 -17.00 -8.93
N ARG A 190 -12.17 -16.93 -7.72
CA ARG A 190 -10.84 -16.40 -7.47
C ARG A 190 -10.09 -17.38 -6.59
N VAL A 191 -8.82 -17.60 -6.92
CA VAL A 191 -7.88 -18.33 -6.09
C VAL A 191 -6.56 -17.58 -6.01
N GLU A 192 -5.86 -17.76 -4.90
CA GLU A 192 -4.53 -17.24 -4.67
C GLU A 192 -3.61 -18.38 -4.27
N PHE A 193 -2.51 -18.51 -4.99
CA PHE A 193 -1.44 -19.44 -4.72
C PHE A 193 -0.31 -18.74 -3.97
N LEU A 194 0.27 -19.43 -3.00
CA LEU A 194 1.39 -19.00 -2.18
C LEU A 194 2.27 -20.22 -1.89
N ASP A 195 3.55 -20.12 -2.22
CA ASP A 195 4.55 -21.14 -1.93
C ASP A 195 5.92 -20.46 -1.76
N ASN A 196 6.83 -21.15 -1.09
CA ASN A 196 8.25 -20.80 -0.99
C ASN A 196 9.14 -21.64 -1.94
N HIS A 197 8.59 -22.65 -2.60
CA HIS A 197 9.29 -23.44 -3.61
C HIS A 197 8.88 -22.99 -5.02
N CYS A 198 9.86 -22.90 -5.92
CA CYS A 198 9.64 -22.54 -7.31
C CYS A 198 10.47 -23.46 -8.21
N SER A 199 9.82 -24.21 -9.09
CA SER A 199 10.47 -25.01 -10.12
C SER A 199 10.21 -24.46 -11.53
N PRO A 200 11.16 -24.60 -12.48
CA PRO A 200 10.99 -24.11 -13.85
C PRO A 200 9.82 -24.74 -14.62
N ARG A 201 9.31 -25.89 -14.16
CA ARG A 201 8.18 -26.61 -14.78
C ARG A 201 6.85 -26.37 -14.07
N ASP A 202 6.86 -25.53 -13.05
CA ASP A 202 5.64 -25.25 -12.30
C ASP A 202 4.71 -24.40 -13.15
N HIS A 203 3.47 -24.83 -13.21
CA HIS A 203 2.38 -24.15 -13.89
C HIS A 203 1.18 -24.14 -12.96
N LEU A 204 0.42 -23.06 -13.00
CA LEU A 204 -0.79 -22.89 -12.20
C LEU A 204 -1.98 -22.90 -13.14
N VAL A 205 -2.80 -23.93 -13.03
CA VAL A 205 -4.12 -24.02 -13.67
C VAL A 205 -5.18 -23.70 -12.63
N HIS A 206 -6.11 -22.83 -13.01
CA HIS A 206 -7.35 -22.57 -12.31
C HIS A 206 -8.49 -22.67 -13.32
N SER A 207 -9.45 -23.55 -13.07
CA SER A 207 -10.53 -23.82 -14.02
C SER A 207 -11.88 -23.96 -13.34
N VAL A 208 -12.93 -23.55 -14.04
CA VAL A 208 -14.32 -23.77 -13.65
C VAL A 208 -14.95 -24.73 -14.65
N HIS A 209 -15.51 -25.82 -14.14
CA HIS A 209 -16.14 -26.85 -14.93
C HIS A 209 -17.63 -26.94 -14.63
N MET A 210 -18.38 -27.43 -15.61
CA MET A 210 -19.76 -27.88 -15.46
C MET A 210 -19.86 -29.35 -15.86
N ARG A 211 -20.68 -30.11 -15.13
CA ARG A 211 -21.01 -31.49 -15.46
C ARG A 211 -22.51 -31.72 -15.35
N ARG A 212 -23.03 -32.51 -16.28
CA ARG A 212 -24.37 -33.10 -16.23
C ARG A 212 -24.29 -34.54 -15.76
N THR A 213 -25.39 -35.07 -15.22
CA THR A 213 -25.48 -36.38 -14.54
C THR A 213 -24.72 -37.51 -15.26
N ASP A 214 -24.74 -37.53 -16.60
CA ASP A 214 -24.10 -38.57 -17.43
C ASP A 214 -23.12 -37.99 -18.49
N GLY A 215 -22.71 -36.73 -18.34
CA GLY A 215 -21.86 -36.04 -19.30
C GLY A 215 -20.40 -35.97 -18.89
N HIS A 216 -19.50 -35.85 -19.88
CA HIS A 216 -18.13 -35.43 -19.62
C HIS A 216 -18.11 -34.01 -19.02
N PRO A 217 -17.17 -33.70 -18.11
CA PRO A 217 -16.95 -32.34 -17.66
C PRO A 217 -16.68 -31.39 -18.83
N LEU A 218 -17.42 -30.28 -18.87
CA LEU A 218 -17.19 -29.17 -19.78
C LEU A 218 -16.45 -28.06 -19.04
N THR A 219 -15.29 -27.65 -19.55
CA THR A 219 -14.58 -26.46 -19.04
C THR A 219 -15.32 -25.21 -19.51
N LEU A 220 -15.77 -24.41 -18.55
CA LEU A 220 -16.45 -23.13 -18.79
C LEU A 220 -15.45 -21.98 -18.89
N MET A 221 -14.43 -22.00 -18.04
CA MET A 221 -13.38 -21.00 -17.94
C MET A 221 -12.10 -21.66 -17.45
N GLU A 222 -10.96 -21.20 -17.94
CA GLU A 222 -9.63 -21.65 -17.50
C GLU A 222 -8.65 -20.49 -17.56
N ASP A 223 -7.78 -20.43 -16.57
CA ASP A 223 -6.59 -19.58 -16.54
C ASP A 223 -5.37 -20.49 -16.32
N HIS A 224 -4.34 -20.25 -17.12
CA HIS A 224 -3.11 -21.02 -17.14
C HIS A 224 -1.93 -20.08 -17.05
N ARG A 225 -1.13 -20.24 -15.99
CA ARG A 225 -0.03 -19.33 -15.68
C ARG A 225 1.28 -20.07 -15.47
N GLU A 226 2.29 -19.63 -16.19
CA GLU A 226 3.68 -20.06 -16.08
C GLU A 226 4.57 -18.85 -15.74
N GLY A 227 5.83 -19.09 -15.35
CA GLY A 227 6.81 -18.01 -15.14
C GLY A 227 6.45 -17.03 -14.02
N PHE A 228 5.62 -17.45 -13.06
CA PHE A 228 5.15 -16.62 -11.95
C PHE A 228 6.18 -16.47 -10.81
N CYS A 229 7.27 -17.24 -10.84
CA CYS A 229 8.31 -17.23 -9.82
C CYS A 229 9.70 -17.34 -10.46
N VAL A 230 10.73 -16.93 -9.71
CA VAL A 230 12.13 -16.98 -10.16
C VAL A 230 12.84 -18.11 -9.42
N VAL A 231 13.37 -19.07 -10.18
CA VAL A 231 14.07 -20.25 -9.65
C VAL A 231 15.33 -19.83 -8.88
N GLY A 232 15.57 -20.45 -7.74
CA GLY A 232 16.75 -20.20 -6.90
C GLY A 232 16.66 -18.97 -6.00
N LYS A 233 15.52 -18.28 -5.96
CA LYS A 233 15.21 -17.31 -4.89
C LYS A 233 14.45 -18.01 -3.77
N GLU A 234 14.92 -17.89 -2.54
CA GLU A 234 14.23 -18.41 -1.33
C GLU A 234 13.04 -17.56 -0.88
N GLN A 235 12.64 -16.56 -1.68
CA GLN A 235 11.54 -15.67 -1.33
C GLN A 235 10.19 -16.32 -1.65
N VAL A 236 9.26 -16.22 -0.70
CA VAL A 236 7.84 -16.59 -0.91
C VAL A 236 7.29 -15.82 -2.10
N TRP A 237 6.66 -16.53 -3.03
CA TRP A 237 5.95 -15.93 -4.15
C TRP A 237 4.44 -16.07 -3.96
N THR A 238 3.69 -15.16 -4.58
CA THR A 238 2.23 -15.16 -4.57
C THR A 238 1.69 -14.94 -5.97
N SER A 239 0.68 -15.71 -6.35
CA SER A 239 0.06 -15.61 -7.67
C SER A 239 -1.45 -15.75 -7.56
N GLY A 240 -2.19 -14.71 -7.97
CA GLY A 240 -3.64 -14.75 -8.01
C GLY A 240 -4.17 -15.09 -9.40
N SER A 241 -5.32 -15.77 -9.46
CA SER A 241 -6.10 -16.01 -10.66
C SER A 241 -7.57 -15.69 -10.40
N GLY A 242 -8.21 -14.99 -11.34
CA GLY A 242 -9.61 -14.60 -11.27
C GLY A 242 -10.34 -14.92 -12.57
N LEU A 243 -11.43 -15.68 -12.46
CA LEU A 243 -12.28 -16.10 -13.56
C LEU A 243 -13.69 -15.55 -13.36
N GLY A 244 -14.32 -15.12 -14.45
CA GLY A 244 -15.70 -14.64 -14.43
C GLY A 244 -16.30 -14.61 -15.83
N SER A 245 -17.46 -15.22 -16.02
CA SER A 245 -18.19 -15.17 -17.29
C SER A 245 -19.68 -15.46 -17.12
N VAL A 246 -20.47 -15.02 -18.10
CA VAL A 246 -21.88 -15.38 -18.21
C VAL A 246 -22.00 -16.76 -18.84
N GLN A 247 -22.80 -17.63 -18.23
CA GLN A 247 -22.99 -19.02 -18.62
C GLN A 247 -24.48 -19.37 -18.62
N LYS A 248 -24.94 -20.06 -19.66
CA LYS A 248 -26.30 -20.60 -19.70
C LYS A 248 -26.32 -21.95 -19.01
N LEU A 249 -26.87 -21.99 -17.80
CA LEU A 249 -26.93 -23.21 -16.98
C LEU A 249 -28.35 -23.76 -16.97
N GLN A 250 -28.44 -25.09 -17.00
CA GLN A 250 -29.69 -25.83 -16.88
C GLN A 250 -29.90 -26.32 -15.47
N LYS A 251 -31.15 -26.56 -15.11
CA LYS A 251 -31.49 -27.25 -13.86
C LYS A 251 -30.74 -28.59 -13.78
N HIS A 252 -30.13 -28.83 -12.62
CA HIS A 252 -29.24 -29.96 -12.29
C HIS A 252 -27.83 -29.90 -12.91
N ASP A 253 -27.44 -28.82 -13.59
CA ASP A 253 -26.04 -28.61 -13.94
C ASP A 253 -25.22 -28.47 -12.64
N PHE A 254 -24.13 -29.21 -12.56
CA PHE A 254 -23.20 -29.19 -11.42
C PHE A 254 -21.94 -28.40 -11.79
N VAL A 255 -21.75 -27.25 -11.15
CA VAL A 255 -20.62 -26.34 -11.40
C VAL A 255 -19.61 -26.46 -10.27
N TYR A 256 -18.33 -26.63 -10.60
CA TYR A 256 -17.26 -26.79 -9.63
C TYR A 256 -15.95 -26.20 -10.13
N VAL A 257 -15.03 -25.97 -9.19
CA VAL A 257 -13.71 -25.37 -9.46
C VAL A 257 -12.64 -26.44 -9.28
N SER A 258 -11.64 -26.42 -10.16
CA SER A 258 -10.43 -27.24 -10.05
C SER A 258 -9.20 -26.34 -10.11
N VAL A 259 -8.14 -26.78 -9.44
CA VAL A 259 -6.83 -26.13 -9.49
C VAL A 259 -5.74 -27.20 -9.61
N SER A 260 -4.65 -26.84 -10.29
CA SER A 260 -3.44 -27.68 -10.44
C SER A 260 -2.87 -28.15 -9.10
N ASP A 261 -2.56 -27.22 -8.19
CA ASP A 261 -1.88 -27.49 -6.91
C ASP A 261 -2.68 -26.95 -5.71
N PRO A 262 -3.62 -27.71 -5.15
CA PRO A 262 -4.39 -27.29 -3.98
C PRO A 262 -3.55 -27.04 -2.72
N ALA A 263 -2.41 -27.73 -2.59
CA ALA A 263 -1.51 -27.58 -1.44
C ALA A 263 -0.89 -26.17 -1.34
N LYS A 264 -0.76 -25.50 -2.49
CA LYS A 264 -0.20 -24.15 -2.64
C LYS A 264 -1.24 -23.05 -2.48
N LEU A 265 -2.49 -23.36 -2.14
CA LEU A 265 -3.52 -22.33 -1.93
C LEU A 265 -3.23 -21.51 -0.66
N SER A 266 -3.37 -20.20 -0.79
CA SER A 266 -3.26 -19.24 0.30
C SER A 266 -4.24 -19.58 1.43
N HIS A 267 -3.77 -19.48 2.68
CA HIS A 267 -4.59 -19.65 3.88
C HIS A 267 -5.48 -18.44 4.18
N ASN A 268 -5.34 -17.35 3.43
CA ASN A 268 -6.17 -16.17 3.61
C ASN A 268 -7.61 -16.48 3.16
N PHE A 269 -8.52 -16.55 4.13
CA PHE A 269 -9.95 -16.84 3.92
C PHE A 269 -10.67 -15.83 3.02
N GLN A 270 -10.08 -14.68 2.69
CA GLN A 270 -10.66 -13.71 1.77
C GLN A 270 -10.10 -13.79 0.34
N SER A 271 -9.00 -14.53 0.14
CA SER A 271 -8.33 -14.61 -1.16
C SER A 271 -8.96 -15.63 -2.10
N ASN A 272 -9.64 -16.64 -1.56
CA ASN A 272 -10.23 -17.74 -2.33
C ASN A 272 -11.76 -17.73 -2.20
N TYR A 273 -12.46 -17.58 -3.32
CA TYR A 273 -13.92 -17.61 -3.34
C TYR A 273 -14.46 -18.13 -4.67
N PHE A 274 -15.65 -18.73 -4.63
CA PHE A 274 -16.35 -19.25 -5.80
C PHE A 274 -17.84 -18.96 -5.65
N GLY A 275 -18.48 -18.48 -6.70
CA GLY A 275 -19.90 -18.22 -6.65
C GLY A 275 -20.55 -18.08 -8.01
N LEU A 276 -21.86 -17.93 -7.95
CA LEU A 276 -22.68 -17.59 -9.09
C LEU A 276 -23.92 -16.84 -8.65
N TYR A 277 -24.51 -16.07 -9.56
CA TYR A 277 -25.85 -15.51 -9.38
C TYR A 277 -26.59 -15.51 -10.72
N LYS A 278 -27.89 -15.72 -10.64
CA LYS A 278 -28.78 -15.66 -11.80
C LYS A 278 -29.01 -14.20 -12.19
N ILE A 279 -28.90 -13.92 -13.49
CA ILE A 279 -29.06 -12.57 -14.04
C ILE A 279 -30.54 -12.29 -14.39
N ASP A 280 -31.29 -13.36 -14.72
CA ASP A 280 -32.66 -13.30 -15.28
C ASP A 280 -33.70 -14.06 -14.43
#